data_AF-A0A380FF94-F1
#
_entry.id   AF-A0A380FF94-F1
#
_cell.length_a   1.000
_cell.length_b   1.000
_cell.length_c   1.000
_cell.angle_alpha   90.00
_cell.angle_beta   90.00
_cell.angle_gamma   90.00
#
_symmetry.space_group_name_H-M   'P 1'
#
loop_
_entity.id
_entity.type
_entity.pdbx_description
1 polymer ?
#
loop_
_entity_poly.entity_id
_entity_poly.type
_entity_poly.pdbx_seq_one_letter_code
_entity_poly.pdbx_strand_id
1 'polypeptide(L)'
;MSNKRNLTSLFGAPVSDRENSMTAGPRGPLLMQDWYFLEQMAHFDREVIPERRMHAKGSGAFGTFTVTNDITQYTSASIFFRSRQANRDVRAFFNCCRGTWRSGC
;
A
#
# COMPACT_ATOMS: atom_id res chain seq x y z
N MET A 1 19.13 14.48 12.83
CA MET A 1 18.77 13.38 13.74
C MET A 1 18.66 12.10 12.92
N SER A 2 19.69 11.25 12.89
CA SER A 2 19.61 9.97 12.18
C SER A 2 18.64 9.06 12.94
N ASN A 3 17.43 8.87 12.42
CA ASN A 3 16.44 7.99 13.01
C ASN A 3 16.85 6.54 12.68
N LYS A 4 17.79 5.99 13.44
CA LYS A 4 18.18 4.57 13.35
C LYS A 4 17.05 3.73 13.92
N ARG A 5 16.02 3.46 13.09
CA ARG A 5 15.03 2.42 13.39
C ARG A 5 15.75 1.09 13.20
N ASN A 6 15.89 0.33 14.28
CA ASN A 6 16.47 -1.00 14.22
C ASN A 6 15.54 -1.91 13.39
N LEU A 7 16.13 -2.80 12.59
CA LEU A 7 15.40 -3.86 11.91
C LEU A 7 14.72 -4.74 12.97
N THR A 8 13.42 -4.93 12.80
CA THR A 8 12.59 -5.69 13.74
C THR A 8 11.79 -6.72 12.98
N SER A 9 11.48 -7.84 13.65
CA SER A 9 10.51 -8.81 13.17
C SER A 9 9.10 -8.23 13.24
N LEU A 10 8.10 -8.96 12.72
CA LEU A 10 6.70 -8.49 12.75
C LEU A 10 6.16 -8.34 14.18
N PHE A 11 6.73 -9.11 15.12
CA PHE A 11 6.40 -9.04 16.54
C PHE A 11 7.25 -8.02 17.31
N GLY A 12 8.07 -7.21 16.62
CA GLY A 12 8.87 -6.15 17.22
C GLY A 12 10.17 -6.63 17.88
N ALA A 13 10.54 -7.91 17.72
CA ALA A 13 11.82 -8.40 18.23
C ALA A 13 12.97 -7.82 17.37
N PRO A 14 14.07 -7.34 17.98
CA PRO A 14 15.21 -6.82 17.24
C PRO A 14 15.91 -7.96 16.48
N VAL A 15 16.23 -7.71 15.21
CA VAL A 15 16.92 -8.68 14.35
C VAL A 15 18.42 -8.38 14.40
N SER A 16 19.24 -9.39 14.73
CA SER A 16 20.70 -9.25 14.77
C SER A 16 21.32 -9.26 13.37
N ASP A 17 20.95 -10.25 12.54
CA ASP A 17 21.51 -10.47 11.20
C ASP A 17 20.39 -10.69 10.18
N ARG A 18 20.44 -9.97 9.05
CA ARG A 18 19.42 -10.07 7.98
C ARG A 18 19.89 -10.87 6.75
N GLU A 19 21.20 -10.95 6.52
CA GLU A 19 21.75 -11.49 5.28
C GLU A 19 21.87 -13.02 5.31
N ASN A 20 21.90 -13.61 6.50
CA ASN A 20 22.13 -15.03 6.70
C ASN A 20 20.92 -15.69 7.36
N SER A 21 20.64 -16.92 6.95
CA SER A 21 19.68 -17.80 7.60
C SER A 21 20.37 -18.74 8.58
N MET A 22 19.63 -19.21 9.58
CA MET A 22 20.16 -20.10 10.61
C MET A 22 20.34 -21.52 10.07
N THR A 23 21.58 -22.00 10.08
CA THR A 23 21.97 -23.31 9.55
C THR A 23 22.69 -24.15 10.62
N ALA A 24 22.65 -25.48 10.47
CA ALA A 24 23.46 -26.40 11.27
C ALA A 24 24.95 -26.38 10.82
N GLY A 25 25.61 -25.22 10.98
CA GLY A 25 26.97 -24.93 10.51
C GLY A 25 27.04 -24.21 9.15
N PRO A 26 28.20 -23.65 8.74
CA PRO A 26 28.29 -22.73 7.58
C PRO A 26 27.79 -23.28 6.23
N ARG A 27 27.72 -24.60 6.08
CA ARG A 27 27.17 -25.30 4.90
C ARG A 27 26.20 -26.42 5.28
N GLY A 28 25.59 -26.31 6.46
CA GLY A 28 24.59 -27.25 6.94
C GLY A 28 23.19 -26.94 6.40
N PRO A 29 22.22 -27.85 6.62
CA PRO A 29 20.82 -27.59 6.32
C PRO A 29 20.25 -26.43 7.15
N LEU A 30 19.20 -25.80 6.63
CA LEU A 30 18.44 -24.75 7.33
C LEU A 30 17.68 -25.32 8.52
N LEU A 31 17.69 -24.58 9.62
CA LEU A 31 16.96 -24.95 10.83
C LEU A 31 15.54 -24.37 10.76
N MET A 32 14.53 -25.23 10.99
CA MET A 32 13.12 -24.80 11.12
C MET A 32 12.87 -23.91 12.34
N GLN A 33 13.84 -23.83 13.25
CA GLN A 33 13.75 -22.92 14.38
C GLN A 33 13.75 -21.45 13.92
N ASP A 34 14.35 -21.13 12.76
CA ASP A 34 14.51 -19.77 12.18
C ASP A 34 13.19 -19.04 11.87
N TRP A 35 12.55 -18.56 12.93
CA TRP A 35 11.36 -17.72 12.97
C TRP A 35 11.46 -16.47 12.09
N TYR A 36 12.59 -15.76 12.11
CA TYR A 36 12.72 -14.54 11.32
C TYR A 36 12.74 -14.82 9.81
N PHE A 37 13.49 -15.84 9.37
CA PHE A 37 13.49 -16.25 7.96
C PHE A 37 12.10 -16.70 7.50
N LEU A 38 11.43 -17.55 8.29
CA LEU A 38 10.10 -18.07 7.96
C LEU A 38 9.05 -16.97 7.86
N GLU A 39 9.09 -15.99 8.77
CA GLU A 39 8.24 -14.81 8.72
C GLU A 39 8.40 -14.04 7.40
N GLN A 40 9.63 -13.73 7.01
CA GLN A 40 9.90 -12.96 5.79
C GLN A 40 9.42 -13.69 4.52
N MET A 41 9.63 -15.00 4.44
CA MET A 41 9.15 -15.80 3.30
C MET A 41 7.62 -15.90 3.30
N ALA A 42 6.99 -16.14 4.45
CA ALA A 42 5.54 -16.26 4.56
C ALA A 42 4.81 -14.96 4.18
N HIS A 43 5.44 -13.82 4.45
CA HIS A 43 4.94 -12.50 4.03
C HIS A 43 5.10 -12.29 2.53
N PHE A 44 6.28 -12.60 1.97
CA PHE A 44 6.55 -12.47 0.55
C PHE A 44 5.58 -13.30 -0.31
N ASP A 45 5.33 -14.55 0.09
CA ASP A 45 4.43 -15.46 -0.63
C ASP A 45 2.97 -14.95 -0.69
N ARG A 46 2.60 -14.02 0.21
CA ARG A 46 1.23 -13.48 0.34
C ARG A 46 1.10 -12.02 -0.09
N GLU A 47 2.09 -11.46 -0.78
CA GLU A 47 2.05 -10.06 -1.24
C GLU A 47 1.01 -9.82 -2.34
N VAL A 48 0.71 -10.84 -3.15
CA VAL A 48 -0.14 -10.70 -4.33
C VAL A 48 -1.61 -10.90 -3.96
N ILE A 49 -2.39 -9.83 -4.06
CA ILE A 49 -3.85 -9.84 -3.97
C ILE A 49 -4.42 -9.88 -5.40
N PRO A 50 -5.55 -10.57 -5.65
CA PRO A 50 -6.16 -10.62 -6.98
C PRO A 50 -6.44 -9.22 -7.55
N GLU A 51 -6.17 -9.06 -8.84
CA GLU A 51 -6.42 -7.80 -9.55
C GLU A 51 -7.93 -7.55 -9.79
N ARG A 52 -8.28 -6.29 -10.04
CA ARG A 52 -9.64 -5.92 -10.43
C ARG A 52 -9.95 -6.53 -11.81
N ARG A 53 -11.17 -7.07 -11.98
CA ARG A 53 -11.60 -7.74 -13.23
C ARG A 53 -11.48 -6.84 -14.46
N MET A 54 -11.71 -5.54 -14.30
CA MET A 54 -11.49 -4.47 -15.29
C MET A 54 -10.84 -3.29 -14.55
N HIS A 55 -10.23 -2.34 -15.26
CA HIS A 55 -9.53 -1.22 -14.62
C HIS A 55 -8.39 -1.68 -13.69
N ALA A 56 -7.74 -2.80 -14.04
CA ALA A 56 -6.66 -3.40 -13.25
C ALA A 56 -5.44 -2.48 -13.16
N LYS A 57 -5.11 -1.79 -14.25
CA LYS A 57 -3.99 -0.87 -14.32
C LYS A 57 -4.45 0.56 -14.12
N GLY A 58 -3.87 1.25 -13.14
CA GLY A 58 -4.12 2.66 -12.94
C GLY A 58 -3.23 3.30 -11.87
N SER A 59 -3.29 4.62 -11.81
CA SER A 59 -2.56 5.43 -10.84
C SER A 59 -3.53 6.25 -9.98
N GLY A 60 -3.18 6.44 -8.70
CA GLY A 60 -3.96 7.24 -7.76
C GLY A 60 -3.30 8.59 -7.48
N ALA A 61 -4.09 9.65 -7.34
CA ALA A 61 -3.63 10.96 -6.91
C ALA A 61 -4.51 11.51 -5.78
N PHE A 62 -3.88 12.17 -4.81
CA PHE A 62 -4.57 12.93 -3.77
C PHE A 62 -4.70 14.38 -4.22
N GLY A 63 -5.86 14.97 -3.97
CA GLY A 63 -6.13 16.37 -4.30
C GLY A 63 -7.22 16.96 -3.42
N THR A 64 -7.47 18.25 -3.62
CA THR A 64 -8.56 18.96 -2.95
C THR A 64 -9.54 19.48 -3.99
N PHE A 65 -10.83 19.37 -3.67
CA PHE A 65 -11.91 19.91 -4.49
C PHE A 65 -12.50 21.16 -3.84
N THR A 66 -12.62 22.23 -4.64
CA THR A 66 -13.14 23.54 -4.23
C THR A 66 -14.27 23.98 -5.15
N VAL A 67 -15.41 24.35 -4.57
CA VAL A 67 -16.59 24.84 -5.30
C VAL A 67 -16.48 26.35 -5.48
N THR A 68 -16.61 26.83 -6.72
CA THR A 68 -16.52 28.26 -7.05
C THR A 68 -17.85 28.99 -6.90
N ASN A 69 -18.94 28.42 -7.42
CA ASN A 69 -20.29 29.00 -7.42
C ASN A 69 -21.30 28.11 -6.71
N ASP A 70 -22.28 28.72 -6.06
CA ASP A 70 -23.35 28.00 -5.37
C ASP A 70 -24.36 27.37 -6.35
N ILE A 71 -24.54 26.05 -6.25
CA ILE A 71 -25.43 25.23 -7.11
C ILE A 71 -26.63 24.72 -6.27
N THR A 72 -26.90 25.35 -5.14
CA THR A 72 -27.92 24.94 -4.15
C THR A 72 -29.34 24.92 -4.71
N GLN A 73 -29.60 25.73 -5.73
CA GLN A 73 -30.87 25.77 -6.44
C GLN A 73 -31.15 24.51 -7.28
N TYR A 74 -30.11 23.76 -7.68
CA TYR A 74 -30.25 22.57 -8.54
C TYR A 74 -29.95 21.26 -7.82
N THR A 75 -29.12 21.28 -6.77
CA THR A 75 -28.73 20.07 -6.05
C THR A 75 -28.70 20.31 -4.54
N SER A 76 -29.20 19.34 -3.77
CA SER A 76 -29.14 19.33 -2.30
C SER A 76 -27.90 18.59 -1.76
N ALA A 77 -26.97 18.20 -2.63
CA ALA A 77 -25.80 17.44 -2.25
C ALA A 77 -24.85 18.29 -1.39
N SER A 78 -24.48 17.75 -0.23
CA SER A 78 -23.70 18.48 0.77
C SER A 78 -22.29 18.90 0.34
N ILE A 79 -21.80 18.29 -0.73
CA ILE A 79 -20.47 18.53 -1.32
C ILE A 79 -20.44 19.88 -2.06
N PHE A 80 -21.59 20.37 -2.55
CA PHE A 80 -21.68 21.58 -3.39
C PHE A 80 -22.12 22.85 -2.66
N PHE A 81 -22.38 22.78 -1.34
CA PHE A 81 -22.71 23.98 -0.55
C PHE A 81 -21.46 24.84 -0.29
N ARG A 82 -21.43 26.08 -0.79
CA ARG A 82 -20.32 27.03 -0.56
C ARG A 82 -20.21 27.45 0.90
N SER A 83 -21.31 27.44 1.65
CA SER A 83 -21.33 27.77 3.09
C SER A 83 -20.49 26.83 3.96
N ARG A 84 -20.04 25.69 3.43
CA ARG A 84 -19.12 24.76 4.11
C ARG A 84 -17.72 24.74 3.47
N GLN A 85 -17.19 25.94 3.19
CA GLN A 85 -15.86 26.23 2.62
C GLN A 85 -14.72 25.50 3.35
N ALA A 86 -14.57 24.22 3.06
CA ALA A 86 -13.54 23.35 3.56
C ALA A 86 -13.11 22.52 2.38
N ASN A 87 -11.83 22.66 2.00
CA ASN A 87 -11.17 21.83 1.00
C ASN A 87 -11.58 20.37 1.22
N ARG A 88 -12.23 19.78 0.21
CA ARG A 88 -12.66 18.38 0.30
C ARG A 88 -11.53 17.51 -0.21
N ASP A 89 -11.09 16.57 0.61
CA ASP A 89 -10.08 15.61 0.19
C ASP A 89 -10.69 14.65 -0.85
N VAL A 90 -10.04 14.59 -2.01
CA VAL A 90 -10.42 13.70 -3.11
C VAL A 90 -9.26 12.78 -3.40
N ARG A 91 -9.60 11.52 -3.71
CA ARG A 91 -8.66 10.53 -4.25
C ARG A 91 -9.17 10.14 -5.62
N ALA A 92 -8.43 10.53 -6.65
CA ALA A 92 -8.74 10.17 -8.02
C ALA A 92 -7.92 8.95 -8.43
N PHE A 93 -8.54 7.99 -9.12
CA PHE A 93 -7.87 6.83 -9.70
C PHE A 93 -8.06 6.84 -11.22
N PHE A 94 -6.97 6.92 -11.97
CA PHE A 94 -6.95 6.93 -13.43
C PHE A 94 -6.57 5.54 -13.94
N ASN A 95 -7.52 4.83 -14.56
CA ASN A 95 -7.34 3.42 -14.89
C ASN A 95 -7.63 3.11 -16.37
N CYS A 96 -6.88 2.18 -16.95
CA CYS A 96 -7.17 1.62 -18.28
C CYS A 96 -8.24 0.52 -18.19
N CYS A 97 -9.26 0.57 -19.05
CA CYS A 97 -10.39 -0.36 -19.02
C CYS A 97 -9.99 -1.81 -19.31
N ARG A 98 -9.14 -2.01 -20.33
CA ARG A 98 -8.73 -3.32 -20.83
C ARG A 98 -7.28 -3.61 -20.49
N GLY A 99 -6.99 -4.87 -20.15
CA GLY A 99 -5.65 -5.31 -19.81
C GLY A 99 -5.51 -5.73 -18.34
N THR A 100 -4.44 -6.45 -18.05
CA THR A 100 -4.05 -6.89 -16.70
C THR A 100 -3.13 -5.84 -16.08
N TRP A 101 -2.81 -5.97 -14.79
CA TRP A 101 -1.91 -5.04 -14.11
C TRP A 101 -0.52 -4.92 -14.76
N ARG A 102 -0.05 -5.99 -15.44
CA ARG A 102 1.25 -6.03 -16.15
C ARG A 102 1.19 -5.60 -17.62
N SER A 103 0.00 -5.45 -18.21
CA SER A 103 -0.07 -5.14 -19.64
C SER A 103 0.25 -3.68 -19.95
N GLY A 104 0.66 -3.39 -21.19
CA GLY A 104 0.58 -2.04 -21.75
C GLY A 104 -0.84 -1.50 -21.65
N CYS A 105 -0.99 -0.17 -21.51
CA CYS A 105 -2.30 0.44 -21.72
C CYS A 105 -2.66 0.37 -23.20
#